data_AF-A0A4S0QYN0-F1
#
_entry.id   AF-A0A4S0QYN0-F1
#
_cell.length_a   1.000
_cell.length_b   1.000
_cell.length_c   1.000
_cell.angle_alpha   90.00
_cell.angle_beta   90.00
_cell.angle_gamma   90.00
#
_symmetry.space_group_name_H-M   'P 1'
#
loop_
_entity.id
_entity.type
_entity.pdbx_description
1 polymer ?
#
loop_
_entity_poly.entity_id
_entity_poly.type
_entity_poly.pdbx_seq_one_letter_code
_entity_poly.pdbx_strand_id
1 'polypeptide(L)'
;ADDQETTYRRIVANRQVDAVYISSPRPADRRVALLNTLGIPFIVHGRSEGFDFDYAFLDIDNEGAFHEAARLLIQLGHRRLALINGDDRETFAIHRERGMRRALATTGLVL
;
A
#
# COMPACT_ATOMS: atom_id res chain seq x y z
N ALA A 1 -16.38 -4.80 -1.34
CA ALA A 1 -15.34 -5.59 -2.04
C ALA A 1 -15.98 -6.34 -3.20
N ASP A 2 -17.06 -7.09 -2.94
CA ASP A 2 -17.78 -7.89 -3.94
C ASP A 2 -18.32 -7.08 -5.14
N ASP A 3 -18.80 -5.85 -4.93
CA ASP A 3 -19.27 -4.98 -6.02
C ASP A 3 -18.16 -4.58 -7.00
N GLN A 4 -16.93 -4.40 -6.49
CA GLN A 4 -15.78 -4.00 -7.33
C GLN A 4 -15.29 -5.17 -8.17
N GLU A 5 -15.22 -6.38 -7.61
CA GLU A 5 -14.83 -7.58 -8.35
C GLU A 5 -15.83 -7.90 -9.47
N THR A 6 -17.13 -7.78 -9.18
CA THR A 6 -18.20 -7.94 -10.18
C THR A 6 -18.06 -6.91 -11.30
N THR A 7 -17.72 -5.68 -10.94
CA THR A 7 -17.47 -4.60 -11.92
C THR A 7 -16.26 -4.91 -12.80
N TYR A 8 -15.13 -5.36 -12.23
CA TYR A 8 -13.96 -5.74 -13.01
C TYR A 8 -14.26 -6.89 -13.97
N ARG A 9 -14.92 -7.95 -13.50
CA ARG A 9 -15.33 -9.08 -14.36
C ARG A 9 -16.19 -8.60 -15.52
N ARG A 10 -17.15 -7.70 -15.27
CA ARG A 10 -18.04 -7.18 -16.31
C ARG A 10 -17.28 -6.33 -17.34
N ILE A 11 -16.44 -5.41 -16.89
CA ILE A 11 -15.66 -4.52 -17.75
C ILE A 11 -14.71 -5.33 -18.65
N VAL A 12 -14.04 -6.32 -18.07
CA VAL A 12 -13.10 -7.19 -18.79
C VAL A 12 -13.83 -8.12 -19.76
N ALA A 13 -14.89 -8.81 -19.32
CA ALA A 13 -15.67 -9.71 -20.18
C ALA A 13 -16.27 -8.98 -21.39
N ASN A 14 -16.73 -7.74 -21.18
CA ASN A 14 -17.30 -6.91 -22.24
C ASN A 14 -16.24 -6.15 -23.06
N ARG A 15 -14.93 -6.37 -22.80
CA ARG A 15 -13.80 -5.68 -23.44
C ARG A 15 -13.99 -4.15 -23.50
N GLN A 16 -14.46 -3.56 -22.41
CA GLN A 16 -14.78 -2.14 -22.36
C GLN A 16 -13.54 -1.24 -22.19
N VAL A 17 -12.41 -1.82 -21.80
CA VAL A 17 -11.14 -1.12 -21.58
C VAL A 17 -9.97 -1.99 -22.02
N ASP A 18 -8.87 -1.34 -22.42
CA ASP A 18 -7.62 -2.02 -22.79
C ASP A 18 -6.73 -2.31 -21.57
N ALA A 19 -6.90 -1.55 -20.48
CA ALA A 19 -6.14 -1.71 -19.25
C ALA A 19 -6.90 -1.17 -18.02
N VAL A 20 -6.47 -1.58 -16.82
CA VAL A 20 -7.05 -1.16 -15.55
C VAL A 20 -6.03 -0.48 -14.64
N TYR A 21 -6.45 0.58 -13.94
CA TYR A 21 -5.69 1.23 -12.87
C TYR A 21 -6.31 0.90 -11.50
N ILE A 22 -5.49 0.47 -10.55
CA ILE A 22 -5.89 0.23 -9.16
C ILE A 22 -5.11 1.18 -8.25
N SER A 23 -5.78 1.82 -7.29
CA SER A 23 -5.13 2.59 -6.22
C SER A 23 -5.43 2.01 -4.84
N SER A 24 -4.57 2.39 -3.88
CA SER A 24 -4.66 2.02 -2.47
C SER A 24 -4.87 0.51 -2.28
N PRO A 25 -3.93 -0.33 -2.74
CA PRO A 25 -4.02 -1.75 -2.52
C PRO A 25 -3.92 -2.09 -1.03
N ARG A 26 -4.51 -3.23 -0.68
CA ARG A 26 -4.28 -3.92 0.59
C ARG A 26 -3.27 -5.05 0.39
N PRO A 27 -2.68 -5.63 1.45
CA PRO A 27 -1.97 -6.91 1.33
C PRO A 27 -2.92 -7.98 0.76
N ALA A 28 -2.41 -8.86 -0.11
CA ALA A 28 -3.18 -9.88 -0.82
C ALA A 28 -4.46 -9.32 -1.47
N ASP A 29 -4.35 -8.19 -2.17
CA ASP A 29 -5.50 -7.48 -2.74
C ASP A 29 -6.21 -8.33 -3.80
N ARG A 30 -7.46 -8.72 -3.51
CA ARG A 30 -8.25 -9.57 -4.42
C ARG A 30 -8.42 -8.98 -5.82
N ARG A 31 -8.40 -7.66 -5.96
CA ARG A 31 -8.50 -6.99 -7.27
C ARG A 31 -7.27 -7.28 -8.12
N VAL A 32 -6.08 -7.25 -7.53
CA VAL A 32 -4.82 -7.57 -8.22
C VAL A 32 -4.79 -9.04 -8.64
N ALA A 33 -5.16 -9.95 -7.73
CA ALA A 33 -5.27 -11.38 -8.03
C ALA A 33 -6.27 -11.67 -9.17
N LEU A 34 -7.42 -10.99 -9.14
CA LEU A 34 -8.45 -11.12 -10.17
C LEU A 34 -7.95 -10.64 -11.54
N LEU A 35 -7.37 -9.44 -11.63
CA LEU A 35 -6.89 -8.91 -12.90
C LEU A 35 -5.75 -9.75 -13.49
N ASN A 36 -4.85 -10.26 -12.64
CA ASN A 36 -3.82 -11.22 -13.05
C ASN A 36 -4.45 -12.49 -13.65
N THR A 37 -5.48 -13.04 -12.99
CA THR A 37 -6.22 -14.22 -13.49
C THR A 37 -6.95 -13.95 -14.80
N LEU A 38 -7.48 -12.74 -14.97
CA LEU A 38 -8.21 -12.34 -16.17
C LEU A 38 -7.29 -11.99 -17.36
N GLY A 39 -5.98 -11.86 -17.13
CA GLY A 39 -4.98 -11.59 -18.17
C GLY A 39 -5.13 -10.22 -18.85
N ILE A 40 -5.88 -9.28 -18.25
CA ILE A 40 -5.98 -7.90 -18.75
C ILE A 40 -4.78 -7.09 -18.26
N PRO A 41 -4.16 -6.22 -19.08
CA PRO A 41 -3.13 -5.30 -18.60
C PRO A 41 -3.61 -4.41 -17.44
N PHE A 42 -2.78 -4.22 -16.43
CA PHE A 42 -3.08 -3.32 -15.32
C PHE A 42 -1.84 -2.70 -14.70
N ILE A 43 -2.04 -1.59 -14.00
CA ILE A 43 -1.02 -0.95 -13.16
C ILE A 43 -1.60 -0.61 -11.78
N VAL A 44 -0.79 -0.77 -10.75
CA VAL A 44 -1.17 -0.46 -9.36
C VAL A 44 -0.44 0.79 -8.89
N HIS A 45 -1.16 1.75 -8.33
CA HIS A 45 -0.61 2.85 -7.56
C HIS A 45 -0.61 2.46 -6.07
N GLY A 46 0.59 2.17 -5.57
CA GLY A 46 0.86 1.43 -4.34
C GLY A 46 1.31 0.00 -4.64
N ARG A 47 1.68 -0.74 -3.60
CA ARG A 47 2.03 -2.17 -3.70
C ARG A 47 1.15 -3.04 -2.82
N SER A 48 0.85 -4.23 -3.31
CA SER A 48 0.22 -5.34 -2.58
C SER A 48 1.25 -6.44 -2.32
N GLU A 49 1.40 -6.85 -1.06
CA GLU A 49 2.30 -7.94 -0.65
C GLU A 49 1.56 -9.29 -0.70
N GLY A 50 2.30 -10.41 -0.80
CA GLY A 50 1.74 -11.76 -0.62
C GLY A 50 1.29 -12.48 -1.90
N PHE A 51 1.81 -12.07 -3.06
CA PHE A 51 1.65 -12.79 -4.32
C PHE A 51 2.91 -13.57 -4.70
N ASP A 52 2.72 -14.65 -5.44
CA ASP A 52 3.75 -15.48 -6.07
C ASP A 52 3.99 -15.12 -7.55
N PHE A 53 3.40 -14.00 -8.00
CA PHE A 53 3.55 -13.45 -9.35
C PHE A 53 3.91 -11.96 -9.29
N ASP A 54 4.60 -11.51 -10.35
CA ASP A 54 4.95 -10.11 -10.54
C ASP A 54 3.81 -9.32 -11.20
N TYR A 55 3.72 -8.03 -10.90
CA TYR A 55 2.80 -7.10 -11.54
C TYR A 55 3.39 -5.69 -11.58
N ALA A 56 2.92 -4.86 -12.51
CA ALA A 56 3.39 -3.49 -12.65
C ALA A 56 2.82 -2.58 -11.55
N PHE A 57 3.68 -1.83 -10.87
CA PHE A 57 3.27 -0.86 -9.88
C PHE A 57 4.14 0.40 -9.84
N LEU A 58 3.57 1.47 -9.31
CA LEU A 58 4.25 2.69 -8.92
C LEU A 58 3.90 2.97 -7.45
N ASP A 59 4.90 3.12 -6.59
CA ASP A 59 4.68 3.37 -5.16
C ASP A 59 5.66 4.42 -4.62
N ILE A 60 5.29 5.02 -3.51
CA ILE A 60 6.17 5.83 -2.66
C ILE A 60 6.86 4.87 -1.69
N ASP A 61 8.15 5.09 -1.41
CA ASP A 61 8.80 4.45 -0.27
C ASP A 61 8.27 5.03 1.05
N ASN A 62 7.05 4.63 1.41
CA ASN A 62 6.31 5.09 2.57
C ASN A 62 7.05 4.73 3.87
N GLU A 63 7.71 3.58 3.90
CA GLU A 63 8.45 3.11 5.06
C GLU A 63 9.74 3.92 5.26
N GLY A 64 10.51 4.17 4.19
CA GLY A 64 11.67 5.07 4.24
C GLY A 64 11.28 6.51 4.59
N ALA A 65 10.24 7.05 3.95
CA ALA A 65 9.79 8.42 4.18
C ALA A 65 9.37 8.67 5.64
N PHE A 66 8.59 7.76 6.24
CA PHE A 66 8.14 7.93 7.63
C PHE A 66 9.22 7.60 8.65
N HIS A 67 10.16 6.72 8.31
CA HIS A 67 11.37 6.53 9.10
C HIS A 67 12.18 7.83 9.21
N GLU A 68 12.47 8.48 8.08
CA GLU A 68 13.25 9.72 8.07
C GLU A 68 12.52 10.88 8.77
N ALA A 69 11.20 10.98 8.58
CA ALA A 69 10.39 11.99 9.27
C ALA A 69 10.41 11.81 10.80
N ALA A 70 10.20 10.58 11.28
CA ALA A 70 10.26 10.29 12.72
C ALA A 70 11.68 10.48 13.28
N ARG A 71 12.71 10.06 12.54
CA ARG A 71 14.11 10.26 12.91
C ARG A 71 14.43 11.75 13.09
N LEU A 72 13.96 12.61 12.19
CA LEU A 72 14.15 14.06 12.29
C LEU A 72 13.51 14.62 13.58
N LEU A 73 12.26 14.24 13.89
CA LEU A 73 11.59 14.69 15.11
C LEU A 73 12.34 14.24 16.38
N ILE A 74 12.85 13.01 16.40
CA ILE A 74 13.66 12.51 17.51
C ILE A 74 14.95 13.31 17.67
N GLN A 75 15.64 13.64 16.56
CA GLN A 75 16.85 14.47 16.56
C GLN A 75 16.59 15.89 17.07
N LEU A 76 15.40 16.43 16.80
CA LEU A 76 14.95 17.71 17.34
C LEU A 76 14.58 17.64 18.84
N GLY A 77 14.68 16.46 19.47
CA GLY A 77 14.45 16.28 20.91
C GLY A 77 13.02 15.90 21.27
N HIS A 78 12.12 15.67 20.29
CA HIS A 78 10.78 15.18 20.59
C HIS A 78 10.83 13.77 21.20
N ARG A 79 9.93 13.52 22.17
CA ARG A 79 9.84 12.25 22.92
C ARG A 79 8.43 11.65 22.94
N ARG A 80 7.42 12.43 22.57
CA ARG A 80 6.02 12.00 22.47
C ARG A 80 5.56 12.28 21.05
N LEU A 81 5.42 11.23 20.26
CA LEU A 81 5.03 11.32 18.85
C LEU A 81 3.71 10.56 18.68
N ALA A 82 2.88 11.02 17.74
CA ALA A 82 1.66 10.36 17.34
C ALA A 82 1.64 10.25 15.81
N LEU A 83 1.03 9.18 15.30
CA LEU A 83 0.86 8.96 13.87
C LEU A 83 -0.60 9.16 13.49
N ILE A 84 -0.88 10.20 12.69
CA ILE A 84 -2.17 10.35 12.02
C ILE A 84 -2.04 9.69 10.65
N ASN A 85 -2.72 8.57 10.43
CA ASN A 85 -2.53 7.71 9.26
C ASN A 85 -3.82 7.49 8.45
N GLY A 86 -3.70 6.71 7.36
CA GLY A 86 -4.85 6.15 6.62
C GLY A 86 -5.45 4.90 7.28
N ASP A 87 -6.32 4.20 6.55
CA ASP A 87 -6.89 2.91 6.97
C ASP A 87 -5.73 1.91 7.15
N ASP A 88 -5.61 1.32 8.34
CA ASP A 88 -4.52 0.42 8.73
C ASP A 88 -4.46 -0.88 7.92
N ARG A 89 -5.48 -1.16 7.10
CA ARG A 89 -5.51 -2.28 6.16
C ARG A 89 -4.89 -1.95 4.81
N GLU A 90 -4.66 -0.67 4.50
CA GLU A 90 -4.02 -0.25 3.26
C GLU A 90 -2.51 -0.39 3.37
N THR A 91 -1.85 -0.94 2.33
CA THR A 91 -0.42 -1.27 2.42
C THR A 91 0.44 -0.05 2.72
N PHE A 92 0.12 1.12 2.14
CA PHE A 92 0.88 2.33 2.42
C PHE A 92 0.79 2.72 3.90
N ALA A 93 -0.37 2.57 4.55
CA ALA A 93 -0.56 2.93 5.95
C ALA A 93 0.28 2.02 6.85
N ILE A 94 0.28 0.72 6.55
CA ILE A 94 1.14 -0.27 7.22
C ILE A 94 2.61 0.11 7.08
N HIS A 95 3.07 0.46 5.88
CA HIS A 95 4.47 0.87 5.63
C HIS A 95 4.86 2.14 6.39
N ARG A 96 3.98 3.14 6.45
CA ARG A 96 4.22 4.36 7.24
C ARG A 96 4.41 4.05 8.72
N GLU A 97 3.53 3.21 9.28
CA GLU A 97 3.63 2.79 10.66
C GLU A 97 4.93 2.00 10.92
N ARG A 98 5.28 1.04 10.04
CA ARG A 98 6.54 0.30 10.12
C ARG A 98 7.75 1.23 10.13
N GLY A 99 7.77 2.23 9.25
CA GLY A 99 8.84 3.23 9.16
C GLY A 99 9.01 4.02 10.46
N MET A 100 7.90 4.52 11.01
CA MET A 100 7.91 5.26 12.26
C MET A 100 8.31 4.39 13.46
N ARG A 101 7.77 3.17 13.58
CA ARG A 101 8.15 2.22 14.64
C ARG A 101 9.64 1.88 14.57
N ARG A 102 10.20 1.67 13.36
CA ARG A 102 11.63 1.42 13.19
C ARG A 102 12.49 2.58 13.70
N ALA A 103 12.11 3.82 13.41
CA ALA A 103 12.85 4.99 13.89
C ALA A 103 12.81 5.09 15.42
N LEU A 104 11.65 4.88 16.03
CA LEU A 104 11.45 4.97 17.48
C LEU A 104 12.22 3.88 18.25
N ALA A 105 12.29 2.66 17.71
CA ALA A 105 12.99 1.54 18.32
C ALA A 105 14.48 1.82 18.60
N THR A 106 15.11 2.70 17.82
CA THR A 106 16.52 3.10 18.03
C THR A 106 16.75 3.93 19.31
N THR A 107 15.68 4.44 19.92
CA THR A 107 15.73 5.36 21.06
C THR A 107 14.94 4.89 22.28
N GLY A 108 14.41 3.67 22.23
CA GLY A 108 13.56 3.12 23.30
C GLY A 108 12.17 3.77 23.39
N LEU A 109 11.79 4.59 22.41
CA LEU A 109 10.45 5.15 22.30
C LEU A 109 9.50 4.14 21.64
N VAL A 110 8.22 4.25 21.96
CA VAL A 110 7.15 3.40 21.41
C VAL A 110 6.11 4.27 20.71
N LEU A 111 5.55 3.73 19.63
CA LEU A 111 4.39 4.29 18.93
C LEU A 111 3.11 3.75 19.53
#